data_AF-A0A6G1SBM0-F1
#
_entry.id   AF-A0A6G1SBM0-F1
#
_cell.length_a   1.000
_cell.length_b   1.000
_cell.length_c   1.000
_cell.angle_alpha   90.00
_cell.angle_beta   90.00
_cell.angle_gamma   90.00
#
_symmetry.space_group_name_H-M   'P 1'
#
loop_
_entity.id
_entity.type
_entity.pdbx_description
1 polymer ?
#
loop_
_entity_poly.entity_id
_entity_poly.type
_entity_poly.pdbx_seq_one_letter_code
_entity_poly.pdbx_strand_id
1 'polypeptide(L)'
;NQPAHVQQSQRSFRLSETNTKNNMMSSKRPIGDAPPCEDDRTLINYLNRPEVRQAIHIPNEVKQWDVCSEIGYYIQYPELVGGLSPQIILLISSKRHLTMLVYNGDVDTVCNFLGNEWFMNDLG
;
A
#
# COMPACT_ATOMS: atom_id res chain seq x y z
N ASN A 1 -40.82 -12.89 -24.49
CA ASN A 1 -39.40 -13.29 -24.41
C ASN A 1 -38.58 -12.19 -23.76
N GLN A 2 -38.59 -12.16 -22.43
CA GLN A 2 -37.71 -11.32 -21.59
C GLN A 2 -36.60 -12.22 -21.05
N PRO A 3 -35.34 -11.75 -20.95
CA PRO A 3 -34.30 -12.53 -20.30
C PRO A 3 -34.49 -12.48 -18.78
N ALA A 4 -34.23 -13.62 -18.15
CA ALA A 4 -34.34 -13.84 -16.72
C ALA A 4 -33.41 -12.92 -15.92
N HIS A 5 -33.96 -12.22 -14.94
CA HIS A 5 -33.20 -11.56 -13.89
C HIS A 5 -32.47 -12.62 -13.05
N VAL A 6 -31.15 -12.69 -13.18
CA VAL A 6 -30.30 -13.41 -12.22
C VAL A 6 -30.23 -12.55 -10.96
N GLN A 7 -31.08 -12.88 -10.00
CA GLN A 7 -31.05 -12.29 -8.67
C GLN A 7 -29.84 -12.89 -7.94
N GLN A 8 -28.66 -12.30 -8.12
CA GLN A 8 -27.51 -12.64 -7.30
C GLN A 8 -27.86 -12.26 -5.86
N SER A 9 -28.02 -13.29 -5.02
CA SER A 9 -28.23 -13.10 -3.60
C SER A 9 -27.07 -12.28 -3.07
N GLN A 10 -27.34 -11.05 -2.63
CA GLN A 10 -26.43 -10.30 -1.76
C GLN A 10 -26.29 -11.11 -0.46
N ARG A 11 -25.35 -12.06 -0.43
CA ARG A 11 -24.82 -12.56 0.83
C ARG A 11 -23.97 -11.43 1.37
N SER A 12 -24.63 -10.49 2.04
CA SER A 12 -23.98 -9.62 3.01
C SER A 12 -23.27 -10.55 4.00
N PHE A 13 -21.96 -10.70 3.84
CA PHE A 13 -21.13 -11.16 4.93
C PHE A 13 -21.17 -10.03 5.97
N ARG A 14 -22.17 -10.07 6.85
CA ARG A 14 -22.05 -9.43 8.16
C ARG A 14 -20.91 -10.16 8.85
N LEU A 15 -19.72 -9.57 8.82
CA LEU A 15 -18.82 -9.72 9.94
C LEU A 15 -19.61 -9.19 11.13
N SER A 16 -20.13 -10.11 11.93
CA SER A 16 -20.57 -9.81 13.28
C SER A 16 -19.43 -9.01 13.92
N GLU A 17 -19.69 -7.77 14.30
CA GLU A 17 -18.83 -7.02 15.20
C GLU A 17 -18.85 -7.73 16.57
N THR A 18 -18.21 -8.89 16.65
CA THR A 18 -17.71 -9.37 17.92
C THR A 18 -16.66 -8.35 18.32
N ASN A 19 -16.93 -7.69 19.46
CA ASN A 19 -16.04 -6.77 20.15
C ASN A 19 -14.82 -7.54 20.71
N THR A 20 -14.12 -8.24 19.83
CA THR A 20 -12.79 -8.74 20.06
C THR A 20 -11.93 -7.52 19.90
N LYS A 21 -11.31 -7.07 20.99
CA LYS A 21 -10.19 -6.14 20.93
C LYS A 21 -9.15 -6.78 20.02
N ASN A 22 -9.23 -6.48 18.73
CA ASN A 22 -8.20 -6.80 17.78
C ASN A 22 -7.03 -5.93 18.20
N ASN A 23 -6.17 -6.48 19.06
CA ASN A 23 -4.76 -6.16 19.07
C ASN A 23 -4.20 -6.59 17.70
N MET A 24 -4.67 -5.96 16.63
CA MET A 24 -3.85 -5.83 15.44
C MET A 24 -2.75 -4.91 15.91
N MET A 25 -1.62 -5.53 16.22
CA MET A 25 -0.42 -4.91 16.74
C MET A 25 -0.15 -3.69 15.86
N SER A 26 -0.56 -2.50 16.34
CA SER A 26 -0.08 -1.24 15.80
C SER A 26 1.42 -1.38 15.91
N SER A 27 2.07 -1.54 14.76
CA SER A 27 3.51 -1.65 14.69
C SER A 27 4.05 -0.35 15.26
N LYS A 28 4.35 -0.33 16.56
CA LYS A 28 5.13 0.72 17.22
C LYS A 28 6.59 0.65 16.77
N ARG A 29 6.87 0.12 15.58
CA ARG A 29 8.21 0.16 15.01
C ARG A 29 8.35 1.52 14.34
N PRO A 30 9.43 2.25 14.64
CA PRO A 30 9.83 3.39 13.83
C PRO A 30 9.80 2.99 12.35
N ILE A 31 9.29 3.89 11.51
CA ILE A 31 9.39 3.71 10.07
C ILE A 31 10.83 4.03 9.70
N GLY A 32 11.50 3.08 9.06
CA GLY A 32 12.90 3.26 8.67
C GLY A 32 13.76 2.01 8.75
N ASP A 33 13.31 0.95 9.43
CA ASP A 33 14.00 -0.33 9.37
C ASP A 33 14.05 -0.80 7.91
N ALA A 34 15.22 -1.23 7.44
CA ALA A 34 15.38 -1.80 6.11
C ALA A 34 14.36 -2.95 5.90
N PRO A 35 13.81 -3.12 4.69
CA PRO A 35 12.85 -4.18 4.41
C PRO A 35 13.40 -5.54 4.87
N PRO A 36 12.63 -6.33 5.62
CA PRO A 36 13.11 -7.62 6.09
C PRO A 36 13.36 -8.53 4.88
N CYS A 37 14.43 -9.32 4.96
CA CYS A 37 14.82 -10.31 3.95
C CYS A 37 15.36 -9.73 2.61
N GLU A 38 15.69 -8.44 2.56
CA GLU A 38 16.39 -7.82 1.43
C GLU A 38 17.88 -7.54 1.78
N ASP A 39 18.77 -7.61 0.77
CA ASP A 39 20.17 -7.18 0.90
C ASP A 39 20.43 -5.93 0.05
N ASP A 40 20.36 -4.78 0.72
CA ASP A 40 20.48 -3.48 0.09
C ASP A 40 21.93 -2.98 -0.10
N ARG A 41 22.93 -3.77 0.34
CA ARG A 41 24.33 -3.32 0.39
C ARG A 41 24.86 -2.86 -0.95
N THR A 42 24.55 -3.59 -2.03
CA THR A 42 25.00 -3.24 -3.37
C THR A 42 24.48 -1.87 -3.80
N LEU A 43 23.20 -1.60 -3.52
CA LEU A 43 22.54 -0.35 -3.87
C LEU A 43 23.09 0.82 -3.05
N ILE A 44 23.19 0.64 -1.73
CA ILE A 44 23.77 1.62 -0.80
C ILE A 44 25.21 1.96 -1.21
N ASN A 45 26.03 0.95 -1.51
CA ASN A 45 27.42 1.15 -1.90
C ASN A 45 27.55 1.89 -3.24
N TYR A 46 26.68 1.60 -4.22
CA TYR A 46 26.73 2.25 -5.53
C TYR A 46 26.29 3.71 -5.45
N LEU A 47 25.14 3.99 -4.80
CA LEU A 47 24.57 5.34 -4.74
C LEU A 47 25.37 6.30 -3.84
N ASN A 48 26.23 5.79 -2.96
CA ASN A 48 27.11 6.61 -2.13
C ASN A 48 28.49 6.87 -2.72
N ARG A 49 28.80 6.36 -3.93
CA ARG A 49 30.06 6.69 -4.60
C ARG A 49 30.11 8.17 -4.98
N PRO A 50 31.22 8.89 -4.73
CA PRO A 50 31.33 10.31 -5.06
C PRO A 50 31.00 10.62 -6.54
N GLU A 51 31.48 9.79 -7.46
CA GLU A 51 31.25 9.95 -8.89
C GLU A 51 29.78 9.72 -9.27
N VAL A 52 29.09 8.79 -8.62
CA VAL A 52 27.66 8.53 -8.84
C VAL A 52 26.81 9.67 -8.28
N ARG A 53 27.13 10.12 -7.06
CA ARG A 53 26.48 11.27 -6.43
C ARG A 53 26.63 12.53 -7.28
N GLN A 54 27.84 12.78 -7.80
CA GLN A 54 28.09 13.91 -8.69
C GLN A 54 27.30 13.78 -10.01
N ALA A 55 27.26 12.58 -10.60
CA ALA A 55 26.56 12.33 -11.87
C ALA A 55 25.04 12.54 -11.77
N ILE A 56 24.43 12.28 -10.61
CA ILE A 56 23.00 12.54 -10.36
C ILE A 56 22.77 13.85 -9.58
N HIS A 57 23.78 14.72 -9.53
CA HIS A 57 23.73 16.06 -8.96
C HIS A 57 23.34 16.14 -7.47
N ILE A 58 23.80 15.20 -6.65
CA ILE A 58 23.63 15.26 -5.20
C ILE A 58 24.64 16.25 -4.60
N PRO A 59 24.21 17.25 -3.81
CA PRO A 59 25.12 18.15 -3.09
C PRO A 59 26.03 17.39 -2.11
N ASN A 60 27.21 17.94 -1.83
CA ASN A 60 28.16 17.26 -0.94
C ASN A 60 27.76 17.36 0.54
N GLU A 61 26.88 18.29 0.87
CA GLU A 61 26.48 18.64 2.24
C GLU A 61 25.37 17.74 2.78
N VAL A 62 24.66 17.01 1.90
CA VAL A 62 23.57 16.12 2.32
C VAL A 62 24.11 14.76 2.76
N LYS A 63 23.37 14.12 3.67
CA LYS A 63 23.70 12.80 4.23
C LYS A 63 23.97 11.73 3.16
N GLN A 64 24.60 10.64 3.58
CA GLN A 64 24.68 9.43 2.78
C GLN A 64 23.28 8.92 2.46
N TRP A 65 23.15 8.33 1.27
CA TRP A 65 21.93 7.72 0.79
C TRP A 65 21.69 6.39 1.51
N ASP A 66 20.43 6.10 1.81
CA ASP A 66 19.98 4.85 2.41
C ASP A 66 18.60 4.46 1.83
N VAL A 67 18.25 3.18 1.91
CA VAL A 67 17.00 2.63 1.32
C VAL A 67 15.77 3.13 2.06
N CYS A 68 15.84 3.15 3.38
CA CYS A 68 14.79 3.62 4.26
C CYS A 68 15.37 4.67 5.20
N SER A 69 14.67 5.80 5.35
CA SER A 69 15.04 6.77 6.36
C SER A 69 14.33 6.42 7.66
N GLU A 70 15.10 6.26 8.74
CA GLU A 70 14.58 6.32 10.11
C GLU A 70 14.07 7.74 10.38
N ILE A 71 12.81 7.94 10.04
CA ILE A 71 12.10 9.17 10.37
C ILE A 71 11.31 8.83 11.62
N GLY A 72 11.58 9.52 12.73
CA GLY A 72 10.83 9.42 13.99
C GLY A 72 9.38 9.94 13.88
N TYR A 73 8.77 9.85 12.70
CA TYR A 73 7.38 10.12 12.45
C TYR A 73 6.66 8.78 12.38
N TYR A 74 5.84 8.50 13.38
CA TYR A 74 4.81 7.48 13.24
C TYR A 74 3.86 8.00 12.18
N ILE A 75 3.60 7.21 11.13
CA ILE A 75 2.51 7.55 10.22
C ILE A 75 1.23 7.50 11.09
N GLN A 76 0.77 8.68 11.48
CA GLN A 76 -0.64 8.91 11.73
C GLN A 76 -1.28 8.85 10.34
N TYR A 77 -1.40 7.65 9.78
CA TYR A 77 -2.51 7.43 8.88
C TYR A 77 -3.67 7.71 9.81
N PRO A 78 -4.47 8.79 9.64
CA PRO A 78 -5.80 8.70 10.21
C PRO A 78 -6.29 7.34 9.74
N GLU A 79 -6.71 6.48 10.66
CA GLU A 79 -7.42 5.27 10.28
C GLU A 79 -8.62 5.79 9.51
N LEU A 80 -8.44 5.97 8.20
CA LEU A 80 -9.45 6.50 7.32
C LEU A 80 -10.51 5.43 7.41
N VAL A 81 -11.65 5.79 7.97
CA VAL A 81 -12.77 4.86 8.06
C VAL A 81 -13.07 4.44 6.62
N GLY A 82 -12.84 3.16 6.31
CA GLY A 82 -12.93 2.62 4.94
C GLY A 82 -11.64 2.63 4.11
N GLY A 83 -10.47 2.90 4.69
CA GLY A 83 -9.17 2.83 4.01
C GLY A 83 -9.09 3.74 2.77
N LEU A 84 -8.69 3.16 1.63
CA LEU A 84 -8.63 3.86 0.33
C LEU A 84 -9.95 3.88 -0.43
N SER A 85 -11.00 3.21 0.06
CA SER A 85 -12.28 3.11 -0.65
C SER A 85 -12.87 4.48 -1.03
N PRO A 86 -12.91 5.50 -0.14
CA PRO A 86 -13.46 6.81 -0.49
C PRO A 86 -12.73 7.46 -1.67
N GLN A 87 -11.41 7.35 -1.72
CA GLN A 87 -10.58 7.96 -2.75
C GLN A 87 -10.76 7.25 -4.10
N ILE A 88 -10.83 5.92 -4.10
CA ILE A 88 -11.08 5.14 -5.32
C ILE A 88 -12.47 5.43 -5.87
N ILE A 89 -13.50 5.49 -5.02
CA ILE A 89 -14.88 5.85 -5.43
C ILE A 89 -14.92 7.25 -6.06
N LEU A 90 -14.19 8.23 -5.50
CA LEU A 90 -14.09 9.56 -6.09
C LEU A 90 -13.48 9.54 -7.50
N LEU A 91 -12.45 8.71 -7.72
CA LEU A 91 -11.83 8.57 -9.03
C LEU A 91 -12.77 7.90 -10.04
N ILE A 92 -13.42 6.80 -9.66
CA ILE A 92 -14.41 6.07 -10.49
C ILE A 92 -15.57 7.01 -10.88
N SER A 93 -16.08 7.79 -9.93
CA SER A 93 -17.25 8.67 -10.14
C SER A 93 -16.92 10.01 -10.79
N SER A 94 -15.64 10.34 -11.03
CA SER A 94 -15.18 11.66 -11.46
C SER A 94 -15.63 12.10 -12.87
N LYS A 95 -16.32 11.24 -13.62
CA LYS A 95 -16.68 11.42 -15.06
C LYS A 95 -15.48 11.67 -15.97
N ARG A 96 -14.26 11.45 -15.48
CA ARG A 96 -13.03 11.54 -16.26
C ARG A 96 -12.76 10.19 -16.92
N HIS A 97 -12.12 10.22 -18.09
CA HIS A 97 -11.67 9.02 -18.77
C HIS A 97 -10.34 8.54 -18.16
N LEU A 98 -10.42 7.99 -16.95
CA LEU A 98 -9.27 7.43 -16.25
C LEU A 98 -9.18 5.92 -16.50
N THR A 99 -7.96 5.44 -16.71
CA THR A 99 -7.65 4.00 -16.70
C THR A 99 -6.85 3.73 -15.43
N MET A 100 -7.29 2.76 -14.64
CA MET A 100 -6.65 2.36 -13.38
C MET A 100 -6.24 0.89 -13.45
N LEU A 101 -5.06 0.58 -12.92
CA LEU A 101 -4.54 -0.78 -12.81
C LEU A 101 -4.14 -1.02 -11.36
N VAL A 102 -4.69 -2.08 -10.77
CA VAL A 102 -4.22 -2.65 -9.51
C VAL A 102 -3.53 -3.97 -9.86
N TYR A 103 -2.25 -4.08 -9.50
CA TYR A 103 -1.45 -5.28 -9.76
C TYR A 103 -0.76 -5.72 -8.47
N ASN A 104 -0.73 -7.04 -8.24
CA ASN A 104 -0.14 -7.65 -7.06
C ASN A 104 0.65 -8.89 -7.47
N GLY A 105 1.75 -9.16 -6.76
CA GLY A 105 2.39 -10.47 -6.81
C GLY A 105 1.54 -11.50 -6.06
N ASP A 106 1.33 -12.68 -6.65
CA ASP A 106 0.51 -13.75 -6.05
C ASP A 106 1.20 -14.44 -4.87
N VAL A 107 2.53 -14.32 -4.78
CA VAL A 107 3.36 -14.85 -3.68
C VAL A 107 3.75 -13.81 -2.63
N ASP A 108 3.37 -12.54 -2.78
CA ASP A 108 3.63 -11.53 -1.74
C ASP A 108 2.73 -11.77 -0.52
N THR A 109 3.34 -11.95 0.64
CA THR A 109 2.62 -12.17 1.90
C THR A 109 2.39 -10.88 2.70
N VAL A 110 3.08 -9.78 2.38
CA VAL A 110 2.92 -8.49 3.08
C VAL A 110 1.68 -7.76 2.56
N CYS A 111 1.54 -7.63 1.23
CA CYS A 111 0.40 -7.00 0.55
C CYS A 111 -0.24 -7.95 -0.46
N ASN A 112 -0.76 -9.07 0.04
CA ASN A 112 -1.23 -10.19 -0.77
C ASN A 112 -2.33 -9.84 -1.80
N PHE A 113 -2.36 -10.63 -2.88
CA PHE A 113 -3.28 -10.42 -4.00
C PHE A 113 -4.76 -10.61 -3.62
N LEU A 114 -5.10 -11.55 -2.72
CA LEU A 114 -6.49 -11.81 -2.32
C LEU A 114 -7.11 -10.59 -1.63
N GLY A 115 -6.36 -9.93 -0.75
CA GLY A 115 -6.81 -8.74 -0.06
C GLY A 115 -7.15 -7.60 -1.03
N ASN A 116 -6.32 -7.41 -2.06
CA ASN A 116 -6.54 -6.37 -3.07
C ASN A 116 -7.61 -6.74 -4.10
N GLU A 117 -7.73 -8.03 -4.45
CA GLU A 117 -8.82 -8.53 -5.29
C GLU A 117 -10.17 -8.32 -4.61
N TRP A 118 -10.31 -8.72 -3.34
CA TRP A 118 -11.55 -8.49 -2.58
C TRP A 118 -11.86 -7.01 -2.41
N PHE A 119 -10.85 -6.20 -2.08
CA PHE A 119 -11.00 -4.75 -1.98
C PHE A 119 -11.55 -4.13 -3.27
N MET A 120 -11.01 -4.49 -4.43
CA MET A 120 -11.49 -3.94 -5.70
C MET A 120 -12.86 -4.48 -6.09
N ASN A 121 -13.14 -5.77 -5.84
CA ASN A 121 -14.46 -6.37 -6.11
C ASN A 121 -15.57 -5.70 -5.27
N ASP A 122 -15.28 -5.28 -4.05
CA ASP A 122 -16.23 -4.57 -3.19
C ASP A 122 -16.56 -3.14 -3.69
N LEU A 123 -15.74 -2.57 -4.58
CA LEU A 123 -15.91 -1.22 -5.12
C LEU A 123 -16.71 -1.16 -6.43
N GLY A 124 -16.95 -2.31 -7.09
CA GLY A 124 -17.79 -2.42 -8.28
C GLY A 124 -17.02 -2.60 -9.59
#